data_AF-W4Q3C3-F1
#
_entry.id   AF-W4Q3C3-F1
#
_cell.length_a   1.000
_cell.length_b   1.000
_cell.length_c   1.000
_cell.angle_alpha   90.00
_cell.angle_beta   90.00
_cell.angle_gamma   90.00
#
_symmetry.space_group_name_H-M   'P 1'
#
loop_
_entity.id
_entity.type
_entity.pdbx_description
1 polymer ?
#
loop_
_entity_poly.entity_id
_entity_poly.type
_entity_poly.pdbx_seq_one_letter_code
_entity_poly.pdbx_strand_id
1 'polypeptide(L)'
;MNYEHLKSTLLIILIGISVILTWQLYTFQPEIALLDDTVSRYVPDSLNEEREERVISEVVRPEQIIVHRDEQYGMIGNDEEKFDLFYEKLLATNLNEVNLLSTDRFPTQTTGNGVELVFPTSLPTSIFLALFGIYDEELAIPTLEIDRLFLFIDQGNAVHMQALASEEERLIEFETSLSVGDFESNYLEPFEEYTEVMTVLDETASKRLSENIYLPVDPVYVDRLSFATSPLSSEFFKQSLFTDLVL
;
A
#
# COMPACT_ATOMS: atom_id res chain seq x y z
N MET A 1 -28.00 43.97 -70.08
CA MET A 1 -28.24 44.33 -68.66
C MET A 1 -28.92 43.17 -67.90
N ASN A 2 -28.40 41.93 -68.01
CA ASN A 2 -28.98 40.73 -67.34
C ASN A 2 -27.93 39.91 -66.56
N TYR A 3 -26.64 40.10 -66.84
CA TYR A 3 -25.56 39.38 -66.15
C TYR A 3 -25.20 39.99 -64.79
N GLU A 4 -25.38 41.30 -64.62
CA GLU A 4 -25.10 42.00 -63.35
C GLU A 4 -26.15 41.67 -62.28
N HIS A 5 -27.43 41.60 -62.66
CA HIS A 5 -28.50 41.19 -61.75
C HIS A 5 -28.38 39.72 -61.34
N LEU A 6 -27.98 38.82 -62.25
CA LEU A 6 -27.76 37.41 -61.91
C LEU A 6 -26.64 37.23 -60.88
N LYS A 7 -25.52 37.96 -61.03
CA LYS A 7 -24.40 37.94 -60.08
C LYS A 7 -24.81 38.47 -58.71
N SER A 8 -25.58 39.55 -58.68
CA SER A 8 -26.07 40.14 -57.43
C SER A 8 -27.07 39.22 -56.70
N THR A 9 -28.01 38.62 -57.44
CA THR A 9 -28.98 37.67 -56.86
C THR A 9 -28.30 36.40 -56.33
N LEU A 10 -27.33 35.86 -57.08
CA LEU A 10 -26.55 34.70 -56.64
C LEU A 10 -25.78 35.02 -55.34
N LEU A 11 -25.16 36.21 -55.27
CA LEU A 11 -24.41 36.65 -54.10
C LEU A 11 -25.32 36.74 -52.86
N ILE A 12 -26.52 37.30 -53.01
CA ILE A 12 -27.48 37.44 -51.91
C ILE A 12 -27.94 36.06 -51.40
N ILE A 13 -28.20 35.12 -52.32
CA ILE A 13 -28.56 33.74 -51.95
C ILE A 13 -27.42 33.07 -51.18
N LEU A 14 -26.18 33.24 -51.64
CA LEU A 14 -25.01 32.64 -50.99
C LEU A 14 -24.80 33.20 -49.58
N ILE A 15 -25.00 34.50 -49.39
CA ILE A 15 -24.96 35.14 -48.07
C ILE A 15 -26.08 34.59 -47.18
N GLY A 16 -27.30 34.44 -47.70
CA GLY A 16 -28.43 33.88 -46.95
C GLY A 16 -28.17 32.45 -46.48
N ILE A 17 -27.64 31.59 -47.35
CA ILE A 17 -27.27 30.21 -47.00
C ILE A 17 -26.16 30.20 -45.94
N SER A 18 -25.16 31.08 -46.06
CA SER A 18 -24.08 31.21 -45.07
C SER A 18 -24.61 31.58 -43.68
N VAL A 19 -25.55 32.52 -43.60
CA VAL A 19 -26.17 32.93 -42.33
C VAL A 19 -27.00 31.78 -41.73
N ILE A 20 -27.78 31.07 -42.55
CA ILE A 20 -28.58 29.92 -42.08
C ILE A 20 -27.69 28.80 -41.56
N LEU A 21 -26.63 28.44 -42.31
CA LEU A 21 -25.67 27.42 -41.89
C LEU A 21 -24.95 27.83 -40.60
N THR A 22 -24.55 29.10 -40.49
CA THR A 22 -23.92 29.63 -39.28
C THR A 22 -24.87 29.55 -38.08
N TRP A 23 -26.15 29.89 -38.27
CA TRP A 23 -27.16 29.76 -37.22
C TRP A 23 -27.41 28.30 -36.84
N GLN A 24 -27.44 27.39 -37.82
CA GLN A 24 -27.57 25.96 -37.56
C GLN A 24 -26.39 25.43 -36.75
N LEU A 25 -25.16 25.85 -37.08
CA LEU A 25 -23.94 25.43 -36.38
C LEU A 25 -23.84 26.04 -34.97
N TYR A 26 -24.33 27.27 -34.78
CA TYR A 26 -24.42 27.91 -33.46
C TYR A 26 -25.49 27.30 -32.56
N THR A 27 -26.61 26.82 -33.14
CA THR A 27 -27.71 26.18 -32.40
C THR A 27 -27.55 24.66 -32.33
N PHE A 28 -26.56 24.10 -33.02
CA PHE A 28 -26.21 22.69 -32.92
C PHE A 28 -25.51 22.47 -31.58
N GLN A 29 -26.28 22.09 -30.57
CA GLN A 29 -25.73 21.44 -29.39
C GLN A 29 -25.46 19.98 -29.78
N PRO A 30 -24.19 19.56 -29.93
CA PRO A 30 -23.91 18.14 -30.04
C PRO A 30 -24.47 17.45 -28.79
N GLU A 31 -25.12 16.30 -28.97
CA GLU A 31 -25.54 15.45 -27.87
C GLU A 31 -24.28 14.85 -27.25
N ILE A 32 -23.62 15.61 -26.37
CA ILE A 32 -22.47 15.18 -25.56
C ILE A 32 -22.94 14.40 -24.33
N ALA A 33 -23.98 13.58 -24.49
CA ALA A 33 -24.45 12.67 -23.45
C ALA A 33 -23.33 11.74 -22.96
N LEU A 34 -22.30 11.50 -23.78
CA LEU A 34 -21.11 10.71 -23.41
C LEU A 34 -20.08 11.47 -22.54
N LEU A 35 -20.21 12.80 -22.36
CA LEU A 35 -19.32 13.59 -21.49
C LEU A 35 -20.00 14.06 -20.19
N ASP A 36 -21.32 14.19 -20.17
CA ASP A 36 -22.08 14.47 -18.93
C ASP A 36 -22.26 13.23 -18.04
N ASP A 37 -22.04 12.02 -18.58
CA ASP A 37 -22.00 10.77 -17.80
C ASP A 37 -20.77 10.64 -16.88
N THR A 38 -20.01 11.73 -16.74
CA THR A 38 -18.97 11.85 -15.72
C THR A 38 -19.54 12.23 -14.35
N VAL A 39 -20.77 12.75 -14.27
CA VAL A 39 -21.45 13.12 -13.02
C VAL A 39 -22.45 12.05 -12.56
N SER A 40 -22.96 11.22 -13.47
CA SER A 40 -23.79 10.04 -13.19
C SER A 40 -23.02 8.72 -13.16
N ARG A 41 -21.69 8.77 -13.09
CA ARG A 41 -20.80 7.63 -12.77
C ARG A 41 -20.93 7.15 -11.32
N TYR A 42 -22.12 7.34 -10.74
CA TYR A 42 -22.48 6.87 -9.43
C TYR A 42 -22.85 5.41 -9.56
N VAL A 43 -21.93 4.54 -9.17
CA VAL A 43 -22.25 3.15 -8.81
C VAL A 43 -23.48 3.22 -7.90
N PRO A 44 -24.61 2.59 -8.26
CA PRO A 44 -25.82 2.66 -7.45
C PRO A 44 -25.51 2.42 -5.97
N ASP A 45 -26.03 3.25 -5.06
CA ASP A 45 -25.84 3.07 -3.60
C ASP A 45 -26.22 1.68 -3.12
N SER A 46 -27.10 0.98 -3.85
CA SER A 46 -27.47 -0.41 -3.57
C SER A 46 -26.33 -1.42 -3.72
N LEU A 47 -25.22 -1.05 -4.36
CA LEU A 47 -23.99 -1.85 -4.44
C LEU A 47 -22.97 -1.47 -3.37
N ASN A 48 -23.17 -0.37 -2.63
CA ASN A 48 -22.28 0.05 -1.55
C ASN A 48 -22.45 -0.80 -0.28
N GLU A 49 -23.58 -1.50 -0.11
CA GLU A 49 -23.77 -2.44 1.01
C GLU A 49 -22.78 -3.62 0.97
N GLU A 50 -22.29 -3.99 -0.23
CA GLU A 50 -21.31 -5.07 -0.42
C GLU A 50 -19.88 -4.54 -0.66
N ARG A 51 -19.66 -3.22 -0.65
CA ARG A 51 -18.36 -2.57 -0.89
C ARG A 51 -17.89 -1.84 0.35
N GLU A 52 -17.06 -2.52 1.13
CA GLU A 52 -16.36 -1.89 2.25
C GLU A 52 -15.11 -1.18 1.70
N GLU A 53 -15.04 0.14 1.90
CA GLU A 53 -13.81 0.89 1.63
C GLU A 53 -12.75 0.47 2.65
N ARG A 54 -11.60 0.03 2.15
CA ARG A 54 -10.47 -0.43 2.95
C ARG A 54 -9.30 0.52 2.75
N VAL A 55 -8.63 0.88 3.84
CA VAL A 55 -7.40 1.67 3.79
C VAL A 55 -6.22 0.75 3.43
N ILE A 56 -5.16 1.28 2.81
CA ILE A 56 -4.00 0.47 2.36
C ILE A 56 -3.40 -0.33 3.52
N SER A 57 -3.30 0.27 4.71
CA SER A 57 -2.81 -0.37 5.94
C SER A 57 -3.65 -1.54 6.42
N GLU A 58 -4.91 -1.64 5.99
CA GLU A 58 -5.76 -2.78 6.33
C GLU A 58 -5.48 -3.99 5.43
N VAL A 59 -4.94 -3.74 4.22
CA VAL A 59 -4.70 -4.75 3.18
C VAL A 59 -3.24 -5.21 3.19
N VAL A 60 -2.31 -4.27 3.31
CA VAL A 60 -0.87 -4.55 3.36
C VAL A 60 -0.48 -4.67 4.82
N ARG A 61 -0.16 -5.88 5.27
CA ARG A 61 0.23 -6.19 6.65
C ARG A 61 1.42 -7.15 6.66
N PRO A 62 2.26 -7.12 7.70
CA PRO A 62 3.27 -8.14 7.92
C PRO A 62 2.60 -9.51 8.15
N GLU A 63 3.28 -10.58 7.78
CA GLU A 63 2.86 -11.95 8.09
C GLU A 63 3.30 -12.36 9.50
N GLN A 64 4.48 -11.89 9.93
CA GLN A 64 5.07 -12.23 11.22
C GLN A 64 5.69 -11.01 11.89
N ILE A 65 5.56 -10.95 13.22
CA ILE A 65 6.32 -10.04 14.09
C ILE A 65 7.17 -10.88 15.02
N ILE A 66 8.48 -10.70 14.93
CA ILE A 66 9.47 -11.46 15.69
C ILE A 66 10.20 -10.51 16.62
N VAL A 67 10.18 -10.79 17.91
CA VAL A 67 10.96 -10.10 18.91
C VAL A 67 12.26 -10.84 19.11
N HIS A 68 13.36 -10.11 19.03
CA HIS A 68 14.71 -10.64 19.19
C HIS A 68 15.23 -10.25 20.57
N ARG A 69 15.75 -11.24 21.31
CA ARG A 69 16.43 -11.06 22.59
C ARG A 69 17.70 -11.90 22.59
N ASP A 70 18.84 -11.27 22.40
CA ASP A 70 20.16 -11.89 22.24
C ASP A 70 20.16 -12.95 21.12
N GLU A 71 20.20 -14.23 21.47
CA GLU A 71 20.15 -15.37 20.53
C GLU A 71 18.79 -16.11 20.55
N GLN A 72 17.79 -15.52 21.22
CA GLN A 72 16.44 -16.06 21.33
C GLN A 72 15.45 -15.24 20.50
N TYR A 73 14.42 -15.92 20.00
CA TYR A 73 13.39 -15.32 19.16
C TYR A 73 12.00 -15.67 19.70
N GLY A 74 11.16 -14.66 19.86
CA GLY A 74 9.77 -14.80 20.24
C GLY A 74 8.87 -14.27 19.13
N MET A 75 7.80 -14.97 18.81
CA MET A 75 6.81 -14.54 17.83
C MET A 75 5.55 -14.04 18.52
N ILE A 76 5.08 -12.86 18.11
CA ILE A 76 3.76 -12.35 18.46
C ILE A 76 2.78 -12.94 17.44
N GLY A 77 1.79 -13.71 17.92
CA GLY A 77 0.77 -14.32 17.08
C GLY A 77 -0.07 -13.28 16.34
N ASN A 78 -0.42 -13.55 15.08
CA ASN A 78 -1.23 -12.64 14.27
C ASN A 78 -2.69 -12.53 14.74
N ASP A 79 -3.12 -13.43 15.62
CA ASP A 79 -4.42 -13.42 16.29
C ASP A 79 -4.39 -12.69 17.65
N GLU A 80 -3.20 -12.28 18.11
CA GLU A 80 -3.05 -11.54 19.36
C GLU A 80 -3.35 -10.05 19.15
N GLU A 81 -4.10 -9.44 20.07
CA GLU A 81 -4.36 -7.98 20.07
C GLU A 81 -3.07 -7.15 20.05
N LYS A 82 -1.99 -7.68 20.64
CA LYS A 82 -0.68 -7.03 20.68
C LYS A 82 -0.06 -6.87 19.28
N PHE A 83 -0.37 -7.76 18.34
CA PHE A 83 0.08 -7.67 16.95
C PHE A 83 -0.51 -6.43 16.27
N ASP A 84 -1.83 -6.29 16.31
CA ASP A 84 -2.55 -5.17 15.70
C ASP A 84 -2.14 -3.84 16.36
N LEU A 85 -2.06 -3.80 17.69
CA LEU A 85 -1.64 -2.60 18.44
C LEU A 85 -0.23 -2.16 18.08
N PHE A 86 0.71 -3.09 17.94
CA PHE A 86 2.07 -2.77 17.51
C PHE A 86 2.08 -2.20 16.10
N TYR A 87 1.38 -2.86 15.17
CA TYR A 87 1.36 -2.47 13.77
C TYR A 87 0.71 -1.09 13.58
N GLU A 88 -0.44 -0.84 14.21
CA GLU A 88 -1.10 0.47 14.18
C GLU A 88 -0.18 1.57 14.75
N LYS A 89 0.51 1.29 15.85
CA LYS A 89 1.43 2.24 16.47
C LYS A 89 2.65 2.52 15.60
N LEU A 90 3.18 1.48 14.95
CA LEU A 90 4.25 1.62 13.97
C LEU A 90 3.82 2.55 12.84
N LEU A 91 2.67 2.30 12.21
CA LEU A 91 2.19 3.14 11.11
C LEU A 91 1.86 4.58 11.52
N ALA A 92 1.51 4.80 12.78
CA ALA A 92 1.31 6.14 13.33
C ALA A 92 2.62 6.91 13.63
N THR A 93 3.79 6.27 13.50
CA THR A 93 5.07 6.94 13.72
C THR A 93 5.45 7.83 12.53
N ASN A 94 6.08 8.97 12.83
CA ASN A 94 6.78 9.75 11.83
C ASN A 94 8.16 9.14 11.58
N LEU A 95 8.58 9.17 10.31
CA LEU A 95 9.90 8.76 9.87
C LEU A 95 10.70 10.03 9.52
N ASN A 96 11.80 10.26 10.24
CA ASN A 96 12.71 11.37 10.03
C ASN A 96 14.11 10.82 9.77
N GLU A 97 14.93 11.52 8.99
CA GLU A 97 16.29 11.08 8.60
C GLU A 97 16.32 9.77 7.80
N VAL A 98 16.90 9.82 6.60
CA VAL A 98 17.05 8.64 5.73
C VAL A 98 18.52 8.43 5.44
N ASN A 99 19.05 7.31 5.93
CA ASN A 99 20.39 6.85 5.59
C ASN A 99 20.30 5.62 4.70
N LEU A 100 20.73 5.77 3.45
CA LEU A 100 20.84 4.66 2.49
C LEU A 100 22.19 3.97 2.70
N LEU A 101 22.14 2.73 3.16
CA LEU A 101 23.30 1.93 3.46
C LEU A 101 23.38 0.75 2.47
N SER A 102 24.57 0.55 1.89
CA SER A 102 24.89 -0.74 1.27
C SER A 102 25.16 -1.72 2.40
N THR A 103 24.44 -2.85 2.44
CA THR A 103 24.55 -3.76 3.57
C THR A 103 25.21 -5.07 3.20
N ASP A 104 26.12 -5.52 4.06
CA ASP A 104 26.63 -6.89 4.07
C ASP A 104 25.85 -7.78 5.06
N ARG A 105 25.02 -7.20 5.95
CA ARG A 105 24.33 -7.89 7.07
C ARG A 105 23.08 -7.16 7.55
N PHE A 106 22.02 -7.89 7.85
CA PHE A 106 20.78 -7.35 8.44
C PHE A 106 20.37 -8.17 9.68
N PRO A 107 19.99 -7.54 10.79
CA PRO A 107 20.13 -6.11 11.09
C PRO A 107 21.61 -5.69 11.18
N THR A 108 21.91 -4.39 11.02
CA THR A 108 23.33 -3.93 11.07
C THR A 108 23.87 -3.87 12.49
N GLN A 109 23.00 -3.73 13.49
CA GLN A 109 23.38 -3.69 14.90
C GLN A 109 23.76 -5.08 15.43
N THR A 110 24.88 -5.13 16.16
CA THR A 110 25.44 -6.38 16.71
C THR A 110 24.66 -6.93 17.91
N THR A 111 23.89 -6.07 18.60
CA THR A 111 23.27 -6.40 19.88
C THR A 111 22.04 -7.30 19.74
N GLY A 112 21.56 -7.54 18.51
CA GLY A 112 20.49 -8.50 18.21
C GLY A 112 19.10 -8.13 18.73
N ASN A 113 18.98 -7.29 19.76
CA ASN A 113 17.72 -6.93 20.40
C ASN A 113 16.89 -5.97 19.54
N GLY A 114 15.63 -6.32 19.33
CA GLY A 114 14.73 -5.52 18.51
C GLY A 114 13.48 -6.27 18.12
N VAL A 115 12.71 -5.67 17.23
CA VAL A 115 11.48 -6.26 16.68
C VAL A 115 11.60 -6.28 15.15
N GLU A 116 11.57 -7.47 14.57
CA GLU A 116 11.54 -7.72 13.14
C GLU A 116 10.08 -7.86 12.67
N LEU A 117 9.74 -7.22 11.56
CA LEU A 117 8.49 -7.44 10.83
C LEU A 117 8.84 -8.06 9.49
N VAL A 118 8.18 -9.17 9.17
CA VAL A 118 8.37 -9.91 7.92
C VAL A 118 7.12 -9.78 7.07
N PHE A 119 7.25 -9.21 5.87
CA PHE A 119 6.14 -9.13 4.92
C PHE A 119 6.04 -10.41 4.07
N PRO A 120 4.82 -10.82 3.67
CA PRO A 120 4.62 -12.00 2.83
C PRO A 120 5.15 -11.81 1.40
N THR A 121 5.41 -10.57 0.99
CA THR A 121 5.94 -10.20 -0.32
C THR A 121 6.67 -8.88 -0.22
N SER A 122 7.65 -8.67 -1.11
CA SER A 122 8.38 -7.41 -1.19
C SER A 122 7.45 -6.28 -1.64
N LEU A 123 7.56 -5.15 -0.97
CA LEU A 123 6.75 -3.96 -1.15
C LEU A 123 7.57 -2.89 -1.88
N PRO A 124 7.05 -2.34 -2.99
CA PRO A 124 7.70 -1.20 -3.62
C PRO A 124 7.81 -0.04 -2.63
N THR A 125 8.92 0.69 -2.65
CA THR A 125 9.15 1.85 -1.76
C THR A 125 7.95 2.81 -1.72
N SER A 126 7.26 3.02 -2.84
CA SER A 126 6.07 3.89 -2.92
C SER A 126 4.89 3.38 -2.08
N ILE A 127 4.65 2.06 -2.06
CA ILE A 127 3.62 1.45 -1.23
C ILE A 127 4.04 1.49 0.23
N PHE A 128 5.31 1.15 0.52
CA PHE A 128 5.87 1.23 1.87
C PHE A 128 5.70 2.63 2.47
N LEU A 129 6.11 3.68 1.76
CA LEU A 129 5.97 5.07 2.20
C LEU A 129 4.50 5.49 2.39
N ALA A 130 3.61 5.02 1.50
CA ALA A 130 2.18 5.29 1.62
C ALA A 130 1.55 4.70 2.90
N LEU A 131 2.10 3.61 3.45
CA LEU A 131 1.65 3.05 4.75
C LEU A 131 1.84 4.03 5.90
N PHE A 132 2.90 4.85 5.85
CA PHE A 132 3.19 5.90 6.83
C PHE A 132 2.58 7.26 6.44
N GLY A 133 1.73 7.29 5.41
CA GLY A 133 1.10 8.52 4.92
C GLY A 133 2.04 9.46 4.17
N ILE A 134 3.18 8.96 3.67
CA ILE A 134 4.16 9.72 2.90
C ILE A 134 3.90 9.49 1.41
N TYR A 135 3.47 10.53 0.70
CA TYR A 135 3.04 10.42 -0.71
C TYR A 135 3.89 11.21 -1.70
N ASP A 136 4.72 12.15 -1.23
CA ASP A 136 5.55 13.05 -2.05
C ASP A 136 7.04 12.66 -2.02
N GLU A 137 7.86 13.20 -2.93
CA GLU A 137 9.33 13.09 -2.94
C GLU A 137 10.01 13.80 -1.72
N GLU A 138 9.36 13.83 -0.56
CA GLU A 138 9.93 14.38 0.67
C GLU A 138 11.20 13.62 1.08
N LEU A 139 11.28 12.34 0.73
CA LEU A 139 12.44 11.48 0.95
C LEU A 139 12.96 10.97 -0.40
N ALA A 140 14.22 11.30 -0.73
CA ALA A 140 14.88 10.87 -1.95
C ALA A 140 15.35 9.40 -1.85
N ILE A 141 14.40 8.47 -1.84
CA ILE A 141 14.66 7.03 -1.75
C ILE A 141 14.59 6.42 -3.16
N PRO A 142 15.57 5.61 -3.58
CA PRO A 142 15.48 4.87 -4.84
C PRO A 142 14.30 3.90 -4.84
N THR A 143 13.84 3.52 -6.03
CA THR A 143 12.91 2.41 -6.21
C THR A 143 13.59 1.12 -5.78
N LEU A 144 13.08 0.52 -4.70
CA LEU A 144 13.53 -0.71 -4.07
C LEU A 144 12.31 -1.53 -3.66
N GLU A 145 12.52 -2.82 -3.44
CA GLU A 145 11.50 -3.76 -3.00
C GLU A 145 11.77 -4.19 -1.55
N ILE A 146 11.04 -3.61 -0.60
CA ILE A 146 11.23 -3.79 0.84
C ILE A 146 10.44 -5.01 1.33
N ASP A 147 11.09 -5.97 1.96
CA ASP A 147 10.45 -7.21 2.44
C ASP A 147 10.47 -7.36 3.96
N ARG A 148 11.41 -6.71 4.65
CA ARG A 148 11.59 -6.82 6.10
C ARG A 148 11.86 -5.47 6.73
N LEU A 149 11.39 -5.32 7.97
CA LEU A 149 11.69 -4.17 8.83
C LEU A 149 12.32 -4.66 10.12
N PHE A 150 13.25 -3.91 10.68
CA PHE A 150 13.82 -4.18 11.99
C PHE A 150 13.87 -2.91 12.82
N LEU A 151 13.19 -2.91 13.96
CA LEU A 151 13.17 -1.82 14.92
C LEU A 151 14.07 -2.12 16.10
N PHE A 152 14.90 -1.15 16.49
CA PHE A 152 15.81 -1.28 17.62
C PHE A 152 16.03 0.06 18.32
N ILE A 153 16.52 -0.01 19.56
CA ILE A 153 16.93 1.17 20.31
C ILE A 153 18.40 1.44 20.00
N ASP A 154 18.68 2.58 19.39
CA ASP A 154 20.06 3.00 19.11
C ASP A 154 20.76 3.56 20.37
N GLN A 155 22.09 3.67 20.33
CA GLN A 155 22.90 4.29 21.38
C GLN A 155 22.48 5.73 21.70
N GLY A 156 21.85 6.44 20.75
CA GLY A 156 21.25 7.75 20.95
C GLY A 156 19.99 7.76 21.84
N ASN A 157 19.53 6.60 22.31
CA ASN A 157 18.25 6.44 23.04
C ASN A 157 17.05 6.94 22.22
N ALA A 158 17.04 6.56 20.94
CA ALA A 158 15.95 6.73 20.00
C ALA A 158 15.63 5.37 19.36
N VAL A 159 14.39 5.19 18.92
CA VAL A 159 13.99 3.98 18.19
C VAL A 159 14.25 4.19 16.70
N HIS A 160 15.15 3.39 16.15
CA HIS A 160 15.48 3.39 14.72
C HIS A 160 14.77 2.22 14.03
N MET A 161 14.47 2.38 12.75
CA MET A 161 13.89 1.35 11.90
C MET A 161 14.77 1.15 10.67
N GLN A 162 15.14 -0.09 10.41
CA GLN A 162 15.83 -0.50 9.19
C GLN A 162 14.87 -1.24 8.28
N ALA A 163 14.69 -0.74 7.06
CA ALA A 163 13.99 -1.43 6.00
C ALA A 163 15.00 -2.14 5.10
N LEU A 164 14.86 -3.45 4.96
CA LEU A 164 15.67 -4.28 4.09
C LEU A 164 14.98 -4.43 2.73
N ALA A 165 15.76 -4.22 1.68
CA ALA A 165 15.43 -4.63 0.33
C ALA A 165 16.39 -5.75 -0.08
N SER A 166 15.95 -7.00 0.10
CA SER A 166 16.85 -8.16 0.03
C SER A 166 17.35 -8.43 -1.40
N GLU A 167 16.49 -8.22 -2.41
CA GLU A 167 16.88 -8.41 -3.82
C GLU A 167 18.01 -7.46 -4.25
N GLU A 168 17.99 -6.22 -3.77
CA GLU A 168 18.99 -5.20 -4.09
C GLU A 168 20.18 -5.16 -3.11
N GLU A 169 20.16 -5.98 -2.06
CA GLU A 169 21.11 -5.96 -0.94
C GLU A 169 21.28 -4.53 -0.35
N ARG A 170 20.16 -3.81 -0.21
CA ARG A 170 20.13 -2.43 0.31
C ARG A 170 19.35 -2.32 1.59
N LEU A 171 19.77 -1.36 2.40
CA LEU A 171 19.11 -1.02 3.64
C LEU A 171 18.82 0.47 3.70
N ILE A 172 17.64 0.80 4.19
CA ILE A 172 17.21 2.17 4.45
C ILE A 172 17.00 2.30 5.94
N GLU A 173 17.73 3.19 6.59
CA GLU A 173 17.56 3.46 8.01
C GLU A 173 16.77 4.75 8.22
N PHE A 174 15.79 4.67 9.12
CA PHE A 174 14.89 5.75 9.52
C PHE A 174 14.97 5.97 11.03
N GLU A 175 15.01 7.23 11.46
CA GLU A 175 14.69 7.59 12.86
C GLU A 175 13.17 7.64 13.02
N THR A 176 12.64 6.99 14.05
CA THR A 176 11.20 6.96 14.32
C THR A 176 10.84 7.85 15.50
N SER A 177 9.61 8.38 15.50
CA SER A 177 9.05 9.07 16.66
C SER A 177 8.53 8.16 17.80
N LEU A 178 8.80 6.84 17.75
CA LEU A 178 8.37 5.92 18.79
C LEU A 178 9.08 6.21 20.12
N SER A 179 8.34 6.12 21.22
CA SER A 179 8.91 6.28 22.55
C SER A 179 9.70 5.04 22.95
N VAL A 180 10.98 5.22 23.30
CA VAL A 180 11.86 4.13 23.76
C VAL A 180 11.26 3.36 24.93
N GLY A 181 10.78 4.06 25.97
CA GLY A 181 10.25 3.40 27.17
C GLY A 181 8.98 2.59 26.88
N ASP A 182 8.13 3.08 25.98
CA ASP A 182 6.96 2.35 25.53
C ASP A 182 7.33 1.14 24.65
N PHE A 183 8.29 1.31 23.74
CA PHE A 183 8.78 0.24 22.89
C PHE A 183 9.40 -0.90 23.70
N GLU A 184 10.25 -0.54 24.67
CA GLU A 184 10.91 -1.48 25.56
C GLU A 184 9.90 -2.21 26.46
N SER A 185 9.06 -1.48 27.19
CA SER A 185 8.14 -2.09 28.18
C SER A 185 7.00 -2.91 27.57
N ASN A 186 6.47 -2.52 26.40
CA ASN A 186 5.33 -3.22 25.80
C ASN A 186 5.74 -4.34 24.85
N TYR A 187 6.94 -4.27 24.24
CA TYR A 187 7.34 -5.21 23.20
C TYR A 187 8.60 -5.99 23.53
N LEU A 188 9.63 -5.37 24.13
CA LEU A 188 10.88 -6.09 24.44
C LEU A 188 10.86 -6.81 25.79
N GLU A 189 10.37 -6.18 26.86
CA GLU A 189 10.32 -6.77 28.21
C GLU A 189 9.42 -8.01 28.30
N PRO A 190 8.20 -8.05 27.69
CA PRO A 190 7.28 -9.18 27.78
C PRO A 190 7.66 -10.41 26.94
N PHE A 191 8.93 -10.55 26.54
CA PHE A 191 9.40 -11.63 25.67
C PHE A 191 8.98 -13.05 26.09
N GLU A 192 8.93 -13.31 27.41
CA GLU A 192 8.53 -14.61 27.95
C GLU A 192 7.05 -14.95 27.69
N GLU A 193 6.24 -13.97 27.29
CA GLU A 193 4.85 -14.16 26.89
C GLU A 193 4.71 -14.62 25.43
N TYR A 194 5.75 -14.45 24.61
CA TYR A 194 5.70 -14.75 23.19
C TYR A 194 5.94 -16.22 22.90
N THR A 195 5.46 -16.67 21.74
CA THR A 195 5.71 -18.04 21.28
C THR A 195 7.18 -18.16 20.90
N GLU A 196 7.94 -19.03 21.58
CA GLU A 196 9.34 -19.28 21.24
C GLU A 196 9.45 -19.86 19.82
N VAL A 197 10.29 -19.23 19.00
CA VAL A 197 10.55 -19.66 17.62
C VAL A 197 12.04 -19.92 17.41
N MET A 198 12.33 -20.85 16.52
CA MET A 198 13.69 -21.14 16.05
C MET A 198 13.87 -20.67 14.62
N THR A 199 15.11 -20.30 14.29
CA THR A 199 15.50 -19.93 12.94
C THR A 199 15.88 -21.17 12.14
N VAL A 200 15.33 -21.27 10.94
CA VAL A 200 15.78 -22.20 9.91
C VAL A 200 16.36 -21.36 8.77
N LEU A 201 17.60 -21.67 8.40
CA LEU A 201 18.25 -20.99 7.28
C LEU A 201 17.53 -21.35 5.99
N ASP A 202 17.12 -20.33 5.24
CA ASP A 202 16.75 -20.53 3.85
C ASP A 202 18.03 -20.79 3.04
N GLU A 203 18.18 -22.02 2.51
CA GLU A 203 19.36 -22.39 1.71
C GLU A 203 19.47 -21.59 0.40
N THR A 204 18.38 -20.92 -0.02
CA THR A 204 18.32 -20.09 -1.23
C THR A 204 18.63 -18.62 -0.96
N ALA A 205 18.55 -18.16 0.28
CA ALA A 205 18.87 -16.79 0.66
C ALA A 205 20.37 -16.50 0.56
N SER A 206 20.72 -15.25 0.23
CA SER A 206 22.11 -14.81 0.23
C SER A 206 22.67 -14.99 1.64
N LYS A 207 23.71 -15.83 1.83
CA LYS A 207 24.33 -16.13 3.16
C LYS A 207 24.76 -14.89 3.97
N ARG A 208 24.73 -13.71 3.36
CA ARG A 208 25.09 -12.41 3.92
C ARG A 208 23.89 -11.71 4.56
N LEU A 209 22.70 -11.93 4.03
CA LEU A 209 21.44 -11.45 4.58
C LEU A 209 20.86 -12.53 5.51
N SER A 210 20.53 -12.17 6.75
CA SER A 210 19.97 -13.09 7.75
C SER A 210 18.50 -13.39 7.46
N GLU A 211 18.16 -13.78 6.23
CA GLU A 211 16.81 -14.18 5.87
C GLU A 211 16.50 -15.53 6.51
N ASN A 212 16.16 -15.46 7.79
CA ASN A 212 15.75 -16.60 8.56
C ASN A 212 14.25 -16.83 8.34
N ILE A 213 13.89 -18.12 8.32
CA ILE A 213 12.51 -18.57 8.45
C ILE A 213 12.30 -18.89 9.92
N TYR A 214 11.23 -18.36 10.51
CA TYR A 214 10.91 -18.56 11.92
C TYR A 214 9.82 -19.61 12.09
N LEU A 215 10.11 -20.64 12.89
CA LEU A 215 9.17 -21.72 13.18
C LEU A 215 8.99 -21.90 14.69
N PRO A 216 7.75 -22.11 15.19
CA PRO A 216 7.53 -22.43 16.59
C PRO A 216 8.33 -23.65 17.03
N VAL A 217 8.97 -23.54 18.19
CA VAL A 217 9.71 -24.65 18.82
C VAL A 217 8.73 -25.71 19.32
N ASP A 218 7.64 -25.27 19.94
CA ASP A 218 6.57 -26.12 20.45
C ASP A 218 5.35 -26.13 19.52
N PRO A 219 4.54 -27.21 19.56
CA PRO A 219 3.29 -27.26 18.80
C PRO A 219 2.32 -26.16 19.20
N VAL A 220 1.92 -25.34 18.22
CA VAL A 220 0.90 -24.30 18.40
C VAL A 220 -0.49 -24.86 18.11
N TYR A 221 -1.44 -24.58 19.00
CA TYR A 221 -2.85 -24.93 18.80
C TYR A 221 -3.56 -23.74 18.14
N VAL A 222 -4.12 -23.97 16.96
CA VAL A 222 -4.87 -22.95 16.22
C VAL A 222 -6.34 -23.33 16.11
N ASP A 223 -7.21 -22.33 16.21
CA ASP A 223 -8.64 -22.54 16.06
C ASP A 223 -9.01 -22.86 14.61
N ARG A 224 -9.80 -23.91 14.43
CA ARG A 224 -10.34 -24.27 13.12
C ARG A 224 -11.62 -23.48 12.88
N LEU A 225 -11.54 -22.48 12.02
CA LEU A 225 -12.69 -21.69 11.62
C LEU A 225 -13.46 -22.35 10.47
N SER A 226 -14.78 -22.27 10.52
CA SER A 226 -15.68 -22.71 9.45
C SER A 226 -16.67 -21.60 9.14
N PHE A 227 -16.76 -21.22 7.87
CA PHE A 227 -17.60 -20.12 7.42
C PHE A 227 -18.59 -20.59 6.36
N ALA A 228 -19.83 -20.15 6.49
CA ALA A 228 -20.79 -20.21 5.39
C ALA A 228 -20.52 -19.01 4.47
N THR A 229 -20.30 -19.26 3.18
CA THR A 229 -20.10 -18.20 2.20
C THR A 229 -21.43 -17.82 1.56
N SER A 230 -21.63 -16.52 1.34
CA SER A 230 -22.72 -16.00 0.53
C SER A 230 -22.21 -15.82 -0.90
N PRO A 231 -22.80 -16.51 -1.90
CA PRO A 231 -22.37 -16.33 -3.28
C PRO A 231 -22.78 -14.94 -3.77
N LEU A 232 -21.82 -14.19 -4.30
CA LEU A 232 -22.09 -12.95 -5.01
C LEU A 232 -22.73 -13.27 -6.37
N SER A 233 -23.72 -12.45 -6.76
CA SER A 233 -24.42 -12.67 -8.02
C SER A 233 -23.53 -12.33 -9.22
N SER A 234 -23.71 -13.01 -10.36
CA SER A 234 -23.00 -12.64 -11.59
C SER A 234 -23.32 -11.22 -12.06
N GLU A 235 -24.50 -10.72 -11.69
CA GLU A 235 -24.96 -9.38 -12.04
C GLU A 235 -24.20 -8.30 -11.26
N PHE A 236 -23.88 -8.56 -9.99
CA PHE A 236 -23.02 -7.71 -9.16
C PHE A 236 -21.67 -7.44 -9.84
N PHE A 237 -21.00 -8.49 -10.32
CA PHE A 237 -19.72 -8.36 -11.02
C PHE A 237 -19.84 -7.59 -12.33
N LYS A 238 -20.91 -7.84 -13.11
CA LYS A 238 -21.16 -7.11 -14.36
C LYS A 238 -21.29 -5.61 -14.14
N GLN A 239 -22.08 -5.22 -13.13
CA GLN A 239 -22.31 -3.81 -12.80
C GLN A 239 -21.09 -3.14 -12.18
N SER A 240 -20.26 -3.89 -11.46
CA SER A 240 -19.07 -3.35 -10.77
C SER A 240 -17.82 -3.27 -11.65
N LEU A 241 -17.67 -4.17 -12.63
CA LEU A 241 -16.46 -4.26 -13.46
C LEU A 241 -16.58 -3.60 -14.83
N PHE A 242 -17.79 -3.36 -15.33
CA PHE A 242 -18.02 -2.80 -16.66
C PHE A 242 -18.83 -1.50 -16.58
N THR A 243 -18.24 -0.43 -17.11
CA THR A 243 -18.88 0.90 -17.17
C THR A 243 -20.01 0.96 -18.20
N ASP A 244 -20.06 0.03 -19.15
CA ASP A 244 -21.05 0.03 -20.23
C ASP A 244 -21.64 -1.38 -20.40
N LEU A 245 -22.90 -1.54 -19.99
CA LEU A 245 -23.65 -2.80 -20.06
C LEU A 245 -24.48 -2.84 -21.36
N VAL A 246 -23.81 -2.77 -22.50
CA VAL A 246 -24.46 -2.94 -23.80
C VAL A 246 -24.01 -4.26 -24.42
N LEU A 247 -24.90 -5.26 -24.34
CA LEU A 247 -24.92 -6.45 -25.20
C LEU A 247 -26.19 -6.42 -26.06
#